data_AF-A0A7Y4ZZT3-F1
#
_entry.id   AF-A0A7Y4ZZT3-F1
#
_cell.length_a   1.000
_cell.length_b   1.000
_cell.length_c   1.000
_cell.angle_alpha   90.00
_cell.angle_beta   90.00
_cell.angle_gamma   90.00
#
_symmetry.space_group_name_H-M   'P 1'
#
loop_
_entity.id
_entity.type
_entity.pdbx_description
1 polymer ?
#
loop_
_entity_poly.entity_id
_entity_poly.type
_entity_poly.pdbx_seq_one_letter_code
_entity_poly.pdbx_strand_id
1 'polypeptide(L)' 'MKVLFGTLKIQKGRRIAVDQNVLENLGLDVGDSVKLYIDTEQMCLLIEPNVKNITAKKPARVKNER' A
#
# COMPACT_ATOMS: atom_id res chain seq x y z
N MET A 1 5.71 9.32 -10.24
CA MET A 1 4.54 8.72 -9.57
C MET A 1 3.84 7.82 -10.59
N LYS A 2 3.89 6.50 -10.40
CA LYS A 2 3.32 5.55 -11.38
C LYS A 2 1.87 5.27 -10.97
N VAL A 3 0.93 5.85 -11.71
CA VAL A 3 -0.50 5.59 -11.48
C VAL A 3 -0.84 4.23 -12.07
N LEU A 4 -1.37 3.34 -11.24
CA LEU A 4 -1.87 2.03 -11.65
C LEU A 4 -3.37 2.14 -11.91
N PHE A 5 -3.78 1.86 -13.14
CA PHE A 5 -5.19 1.82 -13.53
C PHE A 5 -5.66 0.38 -13.60
N GLY A 6 -6.81 0.08 -13.00
CA GLY A 6 -7.39 -1.25 -13.03
C GLY A 6 -8.76 -1.29 -12.37
N THR A 7 -9.49 -2.37 -12.63
CA THR A 7 -10.75 -2.67 -11.95
C THR A 7 -10.54 -3.83 -11.00
N LEU A 8 -10.90 -3.64 -9.73
CA LEU A 8 -10.80 -4.67 -8.70
C LEU A 8 -12.20 -5.10 -8.28
N LYS A 9 -12.37 -6.39 -7.97
CA LYS A 9 -13.62 -6.92 -7.42
C LYS A 9 -13.56 -6.86 -5.89
N ILE A 10 -14.66 -6.46 -5.27
CA ILE A 10 -14.85 -6.61 -3.83
C ILE A 10 -15.08 -8.09 -3.55
N GLN A 11 -14.22 -8.65 -2.71
CA GLN A 11 -14.25 -10.05 -2.28
C GLN A 11 -15.11 -10.21 -1.02
N LYS A 12 -15.35 -11.48 -0.63
CA LYS A 12 -16.09 -11.81 0.60
C LYS A 12 -15.52 -11.06 1.81
N GLY A 13 -16.42 -10.57 2.67
CA GLY A 13 -16.03 -9.78 3.84
C GLY A 13 -15.56 -8.37 3.52
N ARG A 14 -15.97 -7.80 2.37
CA ARG A 14 -15.65 -6.43 1.93
C ARG A 14 -14.15 -6.19 1.74
N ARG A 15 -13.41 -7.21 1.31
CA ARG A 15 -11.97 -7.14 1.07
C ARG A 15 -11.69 -6.73 -0.38
N ILE A 16 -10.60 -6.00 -0.60
CA ILE A 16 -10.08 -5.68 -1.92
C ILE A 16 -8.65 -6.21 -1.98
N ALA A 17 -8.33 -6.98 -3.02
CA ALA A 17 -6.96 -7.45 -3.23
C ALA A 17 -6.11 -6.28 -3.74
N VAL A 18 -5.02 -6.00 -3.04
CA VAL A 18 -4.05 -4.97 -3.41
C VAL A 18 -2.85 -5.65 -4.06
N ASP A 19 -2.44 -5.17 -5.23
CA ASP A 19 -1.30 -5.73 -5.96
C ASP A 19 0.02 -5.48 -5.21
N GLN A 20 0.97 -6.42 -5.34
CA GLN A 20 2.29 -6.33 -4.70
C GLN A 20 3.02 -5.04 -5.06
N ASN A 21 2.92 -4.56 -6.31
CA ASN A 21 3.55 -3.31 -6.74
C ASN A 21 2.93 -2.10 -6.03
N VAL A 22 1.64 -2.13 -5.70
CA VAL A 22 0.97 -1.05 -4.95
C VAL A 22 1.49 -1.03 -3.51
N LEU A 23 1.63 -2.20 -2.87
CA LEU A 23 2.19 -2.30 -1.52
C LEU A 23 3.62 -1.75 -1.47
N GLU A 24 4.46 -2.13 -2.42
CA GLU A 24 5.84 -1.64 -2.52
C GLU A 24 5.91 -0.12 -2.72
N ASN A 25 5.07 0.43 -3.59
CA ASN A 25 4.98 1.88 -3.81
C ASN A 25 4.50 2.65 -2.57
N LEU A 26 3.64 2.04 -1.76
CA LEU A 26 3.17 2.60 -0.49
C LEU A 26 4.11 2.29 0.69
N GLY A 27 5.20 1.53 0.45
CA GLY A 27 6.13 1.11 1.50
C GLY A 27 5.53 0.11 2.49
N LEU A 28 4.44 -0.57 2.15
CA LEU A 28 3.72 -1.51 3.01
C LEU A 28 4.18 -2.96 2.80
N ASP A 29 3.85 -3.83 3.74
CA ASP A 29 3.98 -5.28 3.66
C ASP A 29 2.73 -6.00 4.20
N VAL A 30 2.61 -7.31 3.95
CA VAL A 30 1.51 -8.12 4.45
C VAL A 30 1.50 -8.10 5.99
N GLY A 31 0.35 -7.72 6.55
CA GLY A 31 0.17 -7.58 7.99
C GLY A 31 0.35 -6.16 8.51
N ASP A 32 0.82 -5.23 7.66
CA ASP A 32 0.84 -3.81 8.04
C ASP A 32 -0.55 -3.24 8.24
N SER A 33 -0.65 -2.38 9.25
CA SER A 33 -1.87 -1.62 9.50
C SER A 33 -1.84 -0.31 8.72
N VAL A 34 -2.99 0.04 8.16
CA VAL A 34 -3.19 1.29 7.41
C VAL A 34 -4.37 2.05 7.98
N LYS A 35 -4.39 3.36 7.77
CA LYS A 35 -5.59 4.18 7.97
C LYS A 35 -6.32 4.29 6.64
N LEU A 36 -7.65 4.24 6.70
CA LEU A 36 -8.53 4.41 5.56
C LEU A 36 -9.42 5.62 5.77
N TYR A 37 -9.51 6.47 4.76
CA TYR A 37 -10.38 7.65 4.77
C TYR A 37 -11.31 7.61 3.57
N ILE A 38 -12.53 8.10 3.76
CA ILE A 38 -13.48 8.30 2.67
C ILE A 38 -13.33 9.76 2.21
N ASP A 39 -12.98 9.94 0.94
CA ASP A 39 -13.04 11.22 0.27
C ASP A 39 -14.33 11.28 -0.56
N THR A 40 -15.30 12.05 -0.07
CA THR A 40 -16.60 12.20 -0.73
C THR A 40 -16.56 13.16 -1.91
N GLU A 41 -15.59 14.08 -1.96
CA GLU A 41 -15.45 15.03 -3.07
C GLU A 41 -14.91 14.32 -4.31
N GLN A 42 -13.91 13.46 -4.13
CA GLN A 42 -13.30 12.66 -5.20
C GLN A 42 -13.91 11.26 -5.32
N MET A 43 -14.90 10.93 -4.50
CA MET A 43 -15.58 9.63 -4.43
C MET A 43 -14.60 8.45 -4.36
N CYS A 44 -13.56 8.57 -3.53
CA CYS A 44 -12.50 7.56 -3.42
C CYS A 44 -12.19 7.18 -1.97
N LEU A 45 -11.42 6.10 -1.81
CA LEU A 45 -10.84 5.71 -0.52
C LEU A 45 -9.36 6.04 -0.52
N LEU A 46 -8.92 6.82 0.46
CA LEU A 46 -7.51 7.15 0.66
C LEU A 46 -6.89 6.16 1.65
N ILE A 47 -5.71 5.65 1.30
CA ILE A 47 -4.93 4.72 2.12
C ILE A 47 -3.68 5.43 2.60
N GLU A 48 -3.49 5.49 3.92
CA GLU A 48 -2.31 6.07 4.54
C GLU A 48 -1.58 5.01 5.41
N PRO A 49 -0.26 4.83 5.25
CA PRO A 49 0.52 3.96 6.12
C PRO A 49 0.40 4.36 7.60
N ASN A 50 0.19 3.40 8.49
CA ASN A 50 0.27 3.69 9.92
C ASN A 50 1.74 3.77 10.34
N VAL A 51 2.24 4.99 10.56
CA VAL A 51 3.66 5.33 10.78
C VAL A 51 4.33 4.53 11.91
N LYS A 52 3.56 3.96 12.84
CA LYS A 52 4.08 3.07 13.90
C LYS A 52 4.79 1.81 13.37
N ASN A 53 4.53 1.40 12.12
CA ASN A 53 5.12 0.20 11.51
C ASN A 53 6.30 0.48 10.56
N ILE A 54 6.55 1.74 10.18
CA ILE A 54 7.54 2.09 9.14
C ILE A 54 8.98 2.02 9.67
N THR A 55 9.17 1.93 10.99
CA THR A 55 10.47 1.99 11.66
C THR A 55 11.30 0.69 11.60
N ALA A 56 10.84 -0.36 10.91
CA ALA A 56 11.57 -1.64 10.83
C ALA A 56 12.10 -2.02 9.44
N LYS A 57 11.96 -1.17 8.40
CA LYS A 57 12.56 -1.49 7.09
C LYS A 57 14.05 -1.10 7.09
N LYS A 58 14.90 -2.11 7.36
CA LYS A 58 16.36 -2.08 7.19
C LYS A 58 16.70 -1.47 5.81
N PRO A 59 17.66 -0.54 5.71
CA PRO A 59 18.03 0.02 4.41
C PRO A 59 18.46 -1.12 3.46
N ALA A 60 17.99 -1.03 2.21
CA ALA A 60 18.31 -1.98 1.17
C ALA A 60 19.84 -2.17 1.11
N ARG A 61 20.30 -3.41 1.28
CA ARG A 61 21.71 -3.76 1.19
C ARG A 61 22.14 -3.51 -0.26
N VAL A 62 22.81 -2.38 -0.50
CA VAL A 62 23.47 -2.11 -1.79
C VAL A 62 24.50 -3.23 -1.99
N LYS A 63 24.19 -4.19 -2.87
CA LYS A 63 25.19 -5.12 -3.38
C LYS A 63 26.07 -4.31 -4.33
N ASN A 64 27.17 -3.79 -3.83
CA ASN A 64 28.28 -3.40 -4.70
C ASN A 64 28.85 -4.70 -5.28
N GLU A 65 28.48 -5.00 -6.53
CA GLU A 65 29.16 -6.01 -7.34
C GLU A 65 30.48 -5.43 -7.83
N ARG A 66 31.56 -6.01 -7.32
CA ARG A 66 32.94 -6.14 -7.82
C ARG A 66 33.64 -4.90 -8.38
#